data_AF-A0A1I2VSN9-F1
#
_entry.id   AF-A0A1I2VSN9-F1
#
_cell.length_a   1.000
_cell.length_b   1.000
_cell.length_c   1.000
_cell.angle_alpha   90.00
_cell.angle_beta   90.00
_cell.angle_gamma   90.00
#
_symmetry.space_group_name_H-M   'P 1'
#
loop_
_entity.id
_entity.type
_entity.pdbx_description
1 polymer ?
#
loop_
_entity_poly.entity_id
_entity_poly.type
_entity_poly.pdbx_seq_one_letter_code
_entity_poly.pdbx_strand_id
1 'polypeptide(L)'
;MPPDIRNAPVLPGEATQDEARIGWLRQQLSRLRKRLPLRRRFVGGAAHGLMSASAALIAYIPTQALSLREGFWSAITAIAVVQTEFRATRSMARDQFLGAATGGLIGLAVLGSVGQDLVAYALAVILSLTACWLLNVASAGRLAGITATIILLVPHYGTAQRMFGSRLLEVGWGVTVAVAVGWVATRLMHGAEDGD
;
A
#
# COMPACT_ATOMS: atom_id res chain seq x y z
N MET A 1 59.55 36.32 -20.14
CA MET A 1 58.95 36.17 -18.80
C MET A 1 57.44 36.23 -18.97
N PRO A 2 56.69 35.14 -18.74
CA PRO A 2 55.24 35.15 -18.92
C PRO A 2 54.57 36.00 -17.82
N PRO A 3 53.49 36.75 -18.11
CA PRO A 3 52.79 37.55 -17.12
C PRO A 3 52.13 36.64 -16.07
N ASP A 4 52.27 36.99 -14.79
CA ASP A 4 51.69 36.27 -13.66
C ASP A 4 50.17 36.53 -13.58
N ILE A 5 49.39 35.50 -13.94
CA ILE A 5 47.92 35.54 -14.01
C ILE A 5 47.25 35.30 -12.65
N ARG A 6 48.03 35.12 -11.57
CA ARG A 6 47.47 34.83 -10.23
C ARG A 6 47.02 36.06 -9.47
N ASN A 7 47.40 37.26 -9.92
CA ASN A 7 47.05 38.54 -9.28
C ASN A 7 46.72 39.62 -10.32
N ALA A 8 45.75 39.37 -11.20
CA ALA A 8 45.14 40.45 -11.96
C ALA A 8 44.24 41.28 -11.02
N PRO A 9 44.40 42.63 -10.94
CA PRO A 9 43.49 43.44 -10.15
C PRO A 9 42.07 43.32 -10.72
N VAL A 10 41.15 42.82 -9.89
CA VAL A 10 39.73 42.70 -10.21
C VAL A 10 39.21 44.10 -10.54
N LEU A 11 38.85 44.32 -11.80
CA LEU A 11 38.24 45.58 -12.23
C LEU A 11 36.88 45.73 -11.53
N PRO A 12 36.52 46.92 -11.00
CA PRO A 12 35.31 47.16 -10.20
C PRO A 12 34.02 47.09 -11.02
N GLY A 13 33.70 45.89 -11.50
CA GLY A 13 32.51 45.51 -12.26
C GLY A 13 32.31 43.98 -12.39
N GLU A 14 33.36 43.17 -12.20
CA GLU A 14 33.27 41.70 -12.32
C GLU A 14 32.59 41.02 -11.11
N ALA A 15 32.87 41.49 -9.88
CA ALA A 15 32.27 40.94 -8.66
C ALA A 15 30.73 41.02 -8.65
N THR A 16 30.17 42.10 -9.20
CA THR A 16 28.72 42.30 -9.35
C THR A 16 28.08 41.40 -10.42
N GLN A 17 28.83 41.05 -11.46
CA GLN A 17 28.34 40.20 -12.55
C GLN A 17 28.28 38.72 -12.11
N ASP A 18 29.26 38.29 -11.32
CA ASP A 18 29.31 36.93 -10.77
C ASP A 18 28.19 36.69 -9.74
N GLU A 19 27.88 37.66 -8.88
CA GLU A 19 26.76 37.56 -7.94
C GLU A 19 25.41 37.45 -8.67
N ALA A 20 25.20 38.26 -9.71
CA ALA A 20 23.99 38.19 -10.53
C ALA A 20 23.86 36.84 -11.26
N ARG A 21 24.97 36.31 -11.77
CA ARG A 21 25.02 35.01 -12.46
C ARG A 21 24.76 33.83 -11.53
N ILE A 22 25.32 33.85 -10.33
CA ILE A 22 25.06 32.83 -9.28
C ILE A 22 23.61 32.89 -8.82
N GLY A 23 23.04 34.08 -8.66
CA GLY A 23 21.62 34.28 -8.33
C GLY A 23 20.69 33.67 -9.38
N TRP A 24 20.96 33.93 -10.66
CA TRP A 24 20.20 33.38 -11.79
C TRP A 24 20.34 31.85 -11.88
N LEU A 25 21.55 31.31 -11.74
CA LEU A 25 21.80 29.86 -11.71
C LEU A 25 21.06 29.17 -10.57
N ARG A 26 21.08 29.74 -9.35
CA ARG A 26 20.32 29.23 -8.20
C ARG A 26 18.81 29.24 -8.48
N GLN A 27 18.28 30.27 -9.14
CA GLN A 27 16.88 30.31 -9.54
C GLN A 27 16.54 29.25 -10.61
N GLN A 28 17.38 29.08 -11.63
CA GLN A 28 17.21 28.03 -12.65
C GLN A 28 17.26 26.63 -12.03
N LEU A 29 18.24 26.37 -11.17
CA LEU A 29 18.33 25.13 -10.41
C LEU A 29 17.10 24.90 -9.52
N SER A 30 16.54 25.94 -8.90
CA SER A 30 15.33 25.81 -8.09
C SER A 30 14.11 25.41 -8.94
N ARG A 31 14.01 25.87 -10.19
CA ARG A 31 12.93 25.53 -11.13
C ARG A 31 13.08 24.10 -11.67
N LEU A 32 14.31 23.68 -12.00
CA LEU A 32 14.60 22.30 -12.39
C LEU A 32 14.41 21.32 -11.23
N ARG A 33 14.82 21.72 -10.01
CA ARG A 33 14.57 21.00 -8.76
C ARG A 33 13.08 20.83 -8.47
N LYS A 34 12.18 21.70 -8.94
CA LYS A 34 10.72 21.52 -8.82
C LYS A 34 10.13 20.57 -9.87
N ARG A 35 10.81 20.31 -11.00
CA ARG A 35 10.39 19.32 -12.00
C ARG A 35 10.85 17.90 -11.68
N LEU A 36 12.00 17.75 -11.03
CA LEU A 36 12.50 16.48 -10.49
C LEU A 36 11.56 15.73 -9.50
N PRO A 37 10.83 16.38 -8.56
CA PRO A 37 9.93 15.69 -7.64
C PRO A 37 8.71 15.09 -8.37
N LEU A 38 8.24 15.70 -9.46
CA LEU A 38 7.17 15.12 -10.27
C LEU A 38 7.62 13.83 -10.95
N ARG A 39 8.80 13.83 -11.59
CA ARG A 39 9.33 12.62 -12.23
C ARG A 39 9.58 11.51 -11.21
N ARG A 40 10.18 11.82 -10.05
CA ARG A 40 10.40 10.84 -8.97
C ARG A 40 9.09 10.27 -8.42
N ARG A 41 8.08 11.11 -8.18
CA ARG A 41 6.74 10.66 -7.74
C ARG A 41 6.05 9.79 -8.78
N PHE A 42 6.15 10.15 -10.05
CA PHE A 42 5.58 9.36 -11.14
C PHE A 42 6.26 8.01 -11.28
N VAL A 43 7.59 7.96 -11.28
CA VAL A 43 8.34 6.70 -11.36
C VAL A 43 8.05 5.81 -10.14
N GLY A 44 8.04 6.37 -8.93
CA GLY A 44 7.69 5.62 -7.72
C GLY A 44 6.24 5.10 -7.76
N GLY A 45 5.30 5.93 -8.20
CA GLY A 45 3.89 5.54 -8.36
C GLY A 45 3.69 4.46 -9.44
N ALA A 46 4.37 4.58 -10.58
CA ALA A 46 4.31 3.58 -11.64
C ALA A 46 4.92 2.24 -11.22
N ALA A 47 6.05 2.27 -10.52
CA ALA A 47 6.69 1.06 -9.98
C ALA A 47 5.77 0.35 -8.97
N HIS A 48 5.19 1.10 -8.02
CA HIS A 48 4.23 0.55 -7.08
C HIS A 48 2.97 0.04 -7.78
N GLY A 49 2.46 0.76 -8.77
CA GLY A 49 1.29 0.35 -9.56
C GLY A 49 1.52 -0.95 -10.33
N LEU A 50 2.69 -1.10 -10.97
CA LEU A 50 3.06 -2.34 -11.66
C LEU A 50 3.19 -3.50 -10.68
N MET A 51 3.83 -3.27 -9.53
CA MET A 51 3.95 -4.26 -8.46
C MET A 51 2.57 -4.73 -7.94
N SER A 52 1.66 -3.78 -7.71
CA SER A 52 0.29 -4.07 -7.28
C SER A 52 -0.51 -4.82 -8.34
N ALA A 53 -0.38 -4.45 -9.62
CA ALA A 53 -1.02 -5.17 -10.72
C ALA A 53 -0.50 -6.60 -10.85
N SER A 54 0.82 -6.80 -10.77
CA SER A 54 1.42 -8.13 -10.79
C SER A 54 0.96 -8.98 -9.62
N ALA A 55 0.95 -8.43 -8.40
CA ALA A 55 0.47 -9.14 -7.21
C ALA A 55 -1.01 -9.54 -7.34
N ALA A 56 -1.86 -8.64 -7.86
CA ALA A 56 -3.26 -8.90 -8.10
C ALA A 56 -3.48 -10.06 -9.08
N LEU A 57 -2.77 -10.05 -10.22
CA LEU A 57 -2.89 -11.08 -11.25
C LEU A 57 -2.40 -12.44 -10.74
N ILE A 58 -1.26 -12.49 -10.05
CA ILE A 58 -0.72 -13.71 -9.46
C ILE A 58 -1.68 -14.27 -8.40
N ALA A 59 -2.34 -13.40 -7.62
CA ALA A 59 -3.32 -13.82 -6.63
C ALA A 59 -4.62 -14.34 -7.28
N TYR A 60 -5.09 -13.69 -8.34
CA TYR A 60 -6.39 -13.97 -8.96
C TYR A 60 -6.39 -15.18 -9.89
N ILE A 61 -5.40 -15.32 -10.77
CA ILE A 61 -5.42 -16.36 -11.82
C ILE A 61 -5.57 -17.78 -11.24
N PRO A 62 -4.84 -18.19 -10.18
CA PRO A 62 -5.01 -19.51 -9.59
C PRO A 62 -6.40 -19.74 -8.97
N THR A 63 -7.04 -18.68 -8.47
CA THR A 63 -8.37 -18.80 -7.85
C THR A 63 -9.46 -19.19 -8.86
N GLN A 64 -9.27 -18.83 -10.13
CA GLN A 64 -10.16 -19.22 -11.23
C GLN A 64 -10.06 -20.72 -11.50
N ALA A 65 -8.84 -21.28 -11.49
CA ALA A 65 -8.62 -22.72 -11.69
C ALA A 65 -9.15 -23.56 -10.51
N LEU A 66 -9.07 -23.02 -9.29
CA LEU A 66 -9.58 -23.65 -8.07
C LEU A 66 -11.09 -23.49 -7.88
N SER A 67 -11.79 -22.82 -8.80
CA SER A 67 -13.24 -22.54 -8.72
C SER A 67 -13.62 -21.84 -7.40
N LEU A 68 -12.75 -20.96 -6.89
CA LEU A 68 -13.03 -20.14 -5.72
C LEU A 68 -14.04 -19.06 -6.11
N ARG A 69 -15.24 -19.14 -5.53
CA ARG A 69 -16.39 -18.28 -5.86
C ARG A 69 -16.11 -16.79 -5.72
N GLU A 70 -15.18 -16.40 -4.86
CA GLU A 70 -14.95 -15.00 -4.53
C GLU A 70 -13.49 -14.57 -4.77
N GLY A 71 -12.75 -15.28 -5.63
CA GLY A 71 -11.30 -15.11 -5.85
C GLY A 71 -10.79 -13.67 -6.08
N PHE A 72 -11.68 -12.74 -6.45
CA PHE A 72 -11.41 -11.30 -6.45
C PHE A 72 -10.95 -10.75 -5.08
N TRP A 73 -11.34 -11.35 -3.95
CA TRP A 73 -10.84 -10.96 -2.62
C TRP A 73 -9.34 -11.16 -2.48
N SER A 74 -8.81 -12.23 -3.09
CA SER A 74 -7.38 -12.49 -3.12
C SER A 74 -6.65 -11.36 -3.84
N ALA A 75 -7.19 -10.89 -4.97
CA ALA A 75 -6.64 -9.77 -5.74
C ALA A 75 -6.69 -8.45 -4.96
N ILE A 76 -7.85 -8.10 -4.39
CA ILE A 76 -8.03 -6.89 -3.57
C ILE A 76 -7.05 -6.88 -2.41
N THR A 77 -6.93 -8.02 -1.73
CA THR A 77 -6.02 -8.18 -0.59
C THR A 77 -4.57 -8.03 -1.03
N ALA A 78 -4.18 -8.65 -2.15
CA ALA A 78 -2.83 -8.55 -2.67
C ALA A 78 -2.45 -7.09 -2.97
N ILE A 79 -3.36 -6.32 -3.58
CA ILE A 79 -3.19 -4.89 -3.86
C ILE A 79 -3.07 -4.07 -2.55
N ALA A 80 -3.92 -4.37 -1.56
CA ALA A 80 -3.94 -3.63 -0.30
C ALA A 80 -2.67 -3.87 0.54
N VAL A 81 -2.10 -5.08 0.44
CA VAL A 81 -0.98 -5.53 1.28
C VAL A 81 0.36 -5.21 0.68
N VAL A 82 0.52 -5.36 -0.64
CA VAL A 82 1.82 -5.18 -1.28
C VAL A 82 2.28 -3.72 -1.16
N GLN A 83 3.52 -3.52 -0.75
CA GLN A 83 4.18 -2.22 -0.62
C GLN A 83 5.55 -2.33 -1.29
N THR A 84 6.12 -1.18 -1.68
CA THR A 84 7.49 -1.13 -2.24
C THR A 84 8.52 -1.60 -1.23
N GLU A 85 8.30 -1.30 0.05
CA GLU A 85 9.14 -1.72 1.16
C GLU A 85 8.64 -3.04 1.77
N PHE A 86 9.48 -4.07 1.79
CA PHE A 86 9.07 -5.39 2.32
C PHE A 86 8.63 -5.35 3.79
N ARG A 87 9.27 -4.50 4.62
CA ARG A 87 8.87 -4.31 6.02
C ARG A 87 7.45 -3.74 6.12
N ALA A 88 7.10 -2.81 5.24
CA ALA A 88 5.75 -2.24 5.17
C ALA A 88 4.75 -3.30 4.67
N THR A 89 5.09 -4.08 3.65
CA THR A 89 4.28 -5.22 3.17
C THR A 89 3.95 -6.19 4.30
N ARG A 90 4.95 -6.56 5.12
CA ARG A 90 4.75 -7.49 6.25
C ARG A 90 3.84 -6.91 7.34
N SER A 91 3.96 -5.61 7.63
CA SER A 91 3.07 -4.94 8.58
C SER A 91 1.64 -4.89 8.05
N MET A 92 1.47 -4.48 6.80
CA MET A 92 0.18 -4.42 6.12
C MET A 92 -0.47 -5.81 6.00
N ALA A 93 0.31 -6.86 5.75
CA ALA A 93 -0.16 -8.24 5.70
C ALA A 93 -0.82 -8.66 7.02
N ARG A 94 -0.15 -8.38 8.15
CA ARG A 94 -0.68 -8.66 9.49
C ARG A 94 -1.97 -7.88 9.72
N ASP A 95 -1.96 -6.58 9.44
CA ASP A 95 -3.12 -5.71 9.69
C ASP A 95 -4.31 -6.13 8.82
N GLN A 96 -4.06 -6.50 7.57
CA GLN A 96 -5.09 -6.96 6.64
C GLN A 96 -5.72 -8.27 7.10
N PHE A 97 -4.90 -9.24 7.50
CA PHE A 97 -5.41 -10.52 8.00
C PHE A 97 -6.18 -10.35 9.31
N LEU A 98 -5.63 -9.60 10.26
CA LEU A 98 -6.28 -9.35 11.55
C LEU A 98 -7.57 -8.53 11.40
N GLY A 99 -7.59 -7.52 10.53
CA GLY A 99 -8.79 -6.74 10.24
C GLY A 99 -9.90 -7.60 9.65
N ALA A 100 -9.58 -8.44 8.67
CA ALA A 100 -10.56 -9.36 8.09
C ALA A 100 -11.08 -10.38 9.13
N ALA A 101 -10.20 -10.97 9.93
CA ALA A 101 -10.60 -11.93 10.96
C ALA A 101 -11.49 -11.27 12.03
N THR A 102 -11.06 -10.15 12.59
CA THR A 102 -11.82 -9.45 13.66
C THR A 102 -13.17 -8.95 13.17
N GLY A 103 -13.22 -8.25 12.03
CA GLY A 103 -14.46 -7.73 11.47
C GLY A 103 -15.44 -8.83 11.06
N GLY A 104 -14.93 -9.93 10.51
CA GLY A 104 -15.77 -11.06 10.12
C GLY A 104 -16.32 -11.84 11.33
N LEU A 105 -15.50 -12.08 12.36
CA LEU A 105 -15.95 -12.72 13.60
C LEU A 105 -17.01 -11.89 14.33
N ILE A 106 -16.79 -10.58 14.44
CA ILE A 106 -17.75 -9.67 15.08
C ILE A 106 -19.01 -9.54 14.23
N GLY A 107 -18.89 -9.42 12.90
CA GLY A 107 -20.03 -9.41 11.99
C GLY A 107 -20.88 -10.67 12.13
N LEU A 108 -20.26 -11.85 12.18
CA LEU A 108 -20.98 -13.11 12.40
C LEU A 108 -21.65 -13.18 13.78
N ALA A 109 -20.95 -12.74 14.83
CA ALA A 109 -21.50 -12.75 16.18
C ALA A 109 -22.73 -11.85 16.30
N VAL A 110 -22.67 -10.64 15.74
CA VAL A 110 -23.79 -9.70 15.74
C VAL A 110 -24.94 -10.20 14.86
N LEU A 111 -24.63 -10.72 13.67
CA LEU A 111 -25.61 -11.32 12.78
C LEU A 111 -26.37 -12.47 13.46
N GLY A 112 -25.67 -13.34 14.19
CA GLY A 112 -26.27 -14.48 14.89
C GLY A 112 -27.03 -14.14 16.17
N SER A 113 -26.79 -12.97 16.77
CA SER A 113 -27.41 -12.56 18.04
C SER A 113 -28.51 -11.50 17.89
N VAL A 114 -28.32 -10.54 16.99
CA VAL A 114 -29.24 -9.40 16.77
C VAL A 114 -30.06 -9.57 15.49
N GLY A 115 -29.50 -10.21 14.46
CA GLY A 115 -30.15 -10.42 13.16
C GLY A 115 -29.66 -9.47 12.07
N GLN A 116 -30.46 -9.32 11.00
CA GLN A 116 -30.15 -8.50 9.83
C GLN A 116 -31.01 -7.23 9.77
N ASP A 117 -30.66 -6.23 10.58
CA ASP A 117 -31.24 -4.90 10.50
C ASP A 117 -30.16 -3.79 10.49
N LEU A 118 -30.58 -2.54 10.32
CA LEU A 118 -29.68 -1.39 10.24
C LEU A 118 -28.95 -1.12 11.58
N VAL A 119 -29.56 -1.48 12.70
CA VAL A 119 -28.99 -1.28 14.04
C VAL A 119 -27.90 -2.32 14.29
N ALA A 120 -28.14 -3.58 13.97
CA ALA A 120 -27.17 -4.67 13.97
C ALA A 120 -25.97 -4.32 13.10
N TYR A 121 -26.21 -3.75 11.92
CA TYR A 121 -25.14 -3.24 11.06
C TYR A 121 -24.28 -2.17 11.74
N ALA A 122 -24.90 -1.12 12.27
CA ALA A 122 -24.18 -0.06 12.97
C ALA A 122 -23.39 -0.61 14.17
N LEU A 123 -23.99 -1.52 14.94
CA LEU A 123 -23.37 -2.18 16.08
C LEU A 123 -22.15 -3.01 15.66
N ALA A 124 -22.27 -3.83 14.61
CA ALA A 124 -21.17 -4.65 14.10
C ALA A 124 -19.97 -3.82 13.66
N VAL A 125 -20.21 -2.68 12.99
CA VAL A 125 -19.16 -1.76 12.58
C VAL A 125 -18.48 -1.14 13.81
N ILE A 126 -19.24 -0.56 14.74
CA ILE A 126 -18.70 0.08 15.95
C ILE A 126 -17.88 -0.93 16.78
N LEU A 127 -18.42 -2.13 17.00
CA LEU A 127 -17.72 -3.18 17.73
C LEU A 127 -16.42 -3.61 17.03
N SER A 128 -16.43 -3.71 15.70
CA SER A 128 -15.24 -4.08 14.91
C SER A 128 -14.13 -3.04 15.02
N LEU A 129 -14.46 -1.76 14.87
CA LEU A 129 -13.52 -0.66 15.03
C LEU A 129 -12.96 -0.59 16.45
N THR A 130 -13.83 -0.73 17.46
CA THR A 130 -13.46 -0.72 18.88
C THR A 130 -12.54 -1.90 19.21
N ALA A 131 -12.87 -3.10 18.73
CA ALA A 131 -12.04 -4.29 18.94
C ALA A 131 -10.66 -4.14 18.31
N CYS A 132 -10.55 -3.62 17.09
CA CYS A 132 -9.23 -3.34 16.49
C CYS A 132 -8.41 -2.34 17.30
N TRP A 133 -9.04 -1.33 17.88
CA TRP A 133 -8.37 -0.38 18.76
C TRP A 133 -7.88 -1.05 20.05
N LEU A 134 -8.72 -1.86 20.71
CA LEU A 134 -8.37 -2.60 21.92
C LEU A 134 -7.28 -3.65 21.71
N LEU A 135 -7.23 -4.26 20.52
CA LEU A 135 -6.20 -5.23 20.13
C LEU A 135 -4.89 -4.59 19.67
N ASN A 136 -4.76 -3.26 19.78
CA ASN A 136 -3.61 -2.48 19.33
C ASN A 136 -3.27 -2.69 17.84
N VAL A 137 -4.32 -2.83 17.01
CA VAL A 137 -4.25 -2.96 15.55
C VAL A 137 -5.19 -1.96 14.90
N ALA A 138 -5.17 -0.71 15.39
CA ALA A 138 -6.06 0.34 14.91
C ALA A 138 -5.93 0.61 13.39
N SER A 139 -4.75 0.38 12.81
CA SER A 139 -4.51 0.40 11.36
C SER A 139 -5.41 -0.56 10.57
N ALA A 140 -5.78 -1.69 11.20
CA ALA A 140 -6.68 -2.69 10.63
C ALA A 140 -8.17 -2.34 10.76
N GLY A 141 -8.53 -1.34 11.57
CA GLY A 141 -9.91 -1.02 11.94
C GLY A 141 -10.81 -0.71 10.74
N ARG A 142 -10.30 0.01 9.73
CA ARG A 142 -11.06 0.31 8.50
C ARG A 142 -11.46 -0.98 7.77
N LEU A 143 -10.54 -1.93 7.67
CA LEU A 143 -10.81 -3.20 7.01
C LEU A 143 -11.76 -4.07 7.83
N ALA A 144 -11.64 -4.07 9.16
CA ALA A 144 -12.56 -4.76 10.02
C ALA A 144 -14.00 -4.24 9.84
N GLY A 145 -14.18 -2.92 9.81
CA GLY A 145 -15.45 -2.28 9.48
C GLY A 145 -16.00 -2.74 8.12
N ILE A 146 -15.20 -2.65 7.05
CA ILE A 146 -15.59 -3.13 5.70
C ILE A 146 -16.00 -4.61 5.73
N THR A 147 -15.28 -5.44 6.49
CA THR A 147 -15.54 -6.87 6.58
C THR A 147 -16.86 -7.15 7.28
N ALA A 148 -17.13 -6.47 8.40
CA ALA A 148 -18.41 -6.52 9.09
C ALA A 148 -19.57 -6.05 8.20
N THR A 149 -19.38 -4.96 7.44
CA THR A 149 -20.36 -4.48 6.45
C THR A 149 -20.73 -5.57 5.46
N ILE A 150 -19.75 -6.30 4.94
CA ILE A 150 -20.01 -7.33 3.94
C ILE A 150 -20.74 -8.53 4.54
N ILE A 151 -20.37 -8.97 5.74
CA ILE A 151 -21.08 -10.08 6.41
C ILE A 151 -22.55 -9.74 6.67
N LEU A 152 -22.87 -8.50 7.00
CA LEU A 152 -24.27 -8.12 7.31
C LEU A 152 -25.08 -7.68 6.08
N LEU A 153 -24.46 -7.01 5.10
CA LEU A 153 -25.20 -6.38 3.99
C LEU A 153 -25.10 -7.09 2.65
N VAL A 154 -24.07 -7.89 2.39
CA VAL A 154 -23.91 -8.54 1.08
C VAL A 154 -24.73 -9.83 1.06
N PRO A 155 -25.70 -9.98 0.14
CA PRO A 155 -26.47 -11.20 0.01
C PRO A 155 -25.53 -12.37 -0.33
N HIS A 156 -25.55 -13.41 0.50
CA HIS A 156 -24.71 -14.58 0.32
C HIS A 156 -25.56 -15.83 0.04
N TYR A 157 -25.20 -16.56 -1.02
CA TYR A 157 -25.78 -17.87 -1.31
C TYR A 157 -25.16 -18.91 -0.36
N GLY A 158 -25.86 -19.20 0.74
CA GLY A 158 -25.43 -20.13 1.79
C GLY A 158 -25.43 -19.49 3.18
N THR A 159 -24.79 -20.16 4.15
CA THR A 159 -24.65 -19.64 5.53
C THR A 159 -23.56 -18.58 5.60
N ALA A 160 -23.76 -17.55 6.43
CA ALA A 160 -22.79 -16.47 6.62
C ALA A 160 -21.42 -16.99 7.10
N GLN A 161 -21.39 -18.07 7.89
CA GLN A 161 -20.12 -18.69 8.32
C GLN A 161 -19.32 -19.25 7.13
N ARG A 162 -19.99 -19.83 6.13
CA ARG A 162 -19.31 -20.35 4.92
C ARG A 162 -18.73 -19.21 4.09
N MET A 163 -19.49 -18.13 3.92
CA MET A 163 -19.05 -16.92 3.22
C MET A 163 -17.83 -16.29 3.93
N PHE A 164 -17.89 -16.15 5.25
CA PHE A 164 -16.75 -15.68 6.04
C PHE A 164 -15.53 -16.59 5.87
N GLY A 165 -15.72 -17.91 5.93
CA GLY A 165 -14.66 -18.89 5.78
C GLY A 165 -13.98 -18.81 4.40
N SER A 166 -14.74 -18.79 3.31
CA SER A 166 -14.19 -18.64 1.96
C SER A 166 -13.41 -17.34 1.81
N ARG A 167 -13.98 -16.25 2.31
CA ARG A 167 -13.35 -14.94 2.26
C ARG A 167 -12.05 -14.89 3.05
N LEU A 168 -12.00 -15.47 4.25
CA LEU A 168 -10.78 -15.52 5.05
C LEU A 168 -9.67 -16.32 4.36
N LEU A 169 -10.01 -17.41 3.69
CA LEU A 169 -9.06 -18.20 2.93
C LEU A 169 -8.49 -17.41 1.75
N GLU A 170 -9.34 -16.71 1.00
CA GLU A 170 -8.93 -15.88 -0.12
C GLU A 170 -8.11 -14.65 0.32
N VAL A 171 -8.47 -14.03 1.44
CA VAL A 171 -7.64 -13.00 2.09
C VAL A 171 -6.28 -13.60 2.48
N GLY A 172 -6.25 -14.77 3.10
CA GLY A 172 -5.00 -15.46 3.43
C GLY A 172 -4.12 -15.74 2.20
N TRP A 173 -4.74 -16.17 1.10
CA TRP A 173 -4.06 -16.38 -0.18
C TRP A 173 -3.48 -15.07 -0.74
N GLY A 174 -4.28 -14.00 -0.79
CA GLY A 174 -3.83 -12.68 -1.25
C GLY A 174 -2.69 -12.11 -0.41
N VAL A 175 -2.74 -12.28 0.92
CA VAL A 175 -1.64 -11.92 1.83
C VAL A 175 -0.37 -12.70 1.48
N THR A 176 -0.49 -14.01 1.29
CA THR A 176 0.66 -14.89 0.96
C THR A 176 1.32 -14.44 -0.35
N VAL A 177 0.52 -14.18 -1.39
CA VAL A 177 1.01 -13.69 -2.68
C VAL A 177 1.67 -12.32 -2.55
N ALA A 178 1.08 -11.38 -1.82
CA ALA A 178 1.67 -10.06 -1.63
C ALA A 178 3.02 -10.11 -0.92
N VAL A 179 3.16 -10.94 0.12
CA VAL A 179 4.43 -11.15 0.81
C VAL A 179 5.46 -11.78 -0.13
N ALA A 180 5.08 -12.78 -0.92
CA ALA A 180 5.96 -13.41 -1.90
C ALA A 180 6.45 -12.40 -2.96
N VAL A 181 5.55 -11.59 -3.52
CA VAL A 181 5.91 -10.55 -4.51
C VAL A 181 6.81 -9.49 -3.88
N GLY A 182 6.50 -9.02 -2.66
CA GLY A 182 7.36 -8.08 -1.93
C GLY A 182 8.76 -8.63 -1.66
N TRP A 183 8.85 -9.91 -1.31
CA TRP A 183 10.13 -10.59 -1.09
C TRP A 183 10.94 -10.74 -2.38
N VAL A 184 10.31 -11.15 -3.49
CA VAL A 184 10.98 -11.26 -4.79
C VAL A 184 11.47 -9.89 -5.26
N ALA A 185 10.64 -8.84 -5.17
CA ALA A 185 11.03 -7.50 -5.59
C ALA A 185 12.24 -6.98 -4.81
N THR A 186 12.27 -7.20 -3.49
CA THR A 186 13.44 -6.81 -2.69
C THR A 186 14.69 -7.59 -3.05
N ARG A 187 14.59 -8.90 -3.33
CA ARG A 187 15.73 -9.70 -3.80
C ARG A 187 16.30 -9.22 -5.13
N LEU A 188 15.44 -8.85 -6.08
CA LEU A 188 15.88 -8.33 -7.38
C LEU A 188 16.59 -6.98 -7.25
N MET A 189 16.17 -6.12 -6.32
CA MET A 189 16.81 -4.82 -6.09
C MET A 189 18.19 -4.96 -5.46
N HIS A 190 18.36 -5.80 -4.42
CA HIS A 190 19.67 -6.00 -3.80
C HIS A 190 20.66 -6.73 -4.72
N GLY A 191 20.19 -7.72 -5.49
CA GLY A 191 21.06 -8.43 -6.46
C GLY A 191 21.53 -7.57 -7.63
N ALA A 192 20.91 -6.41 -7.88
CA ALA A 192 21.37 -5.44 -8.87
C ALA A 192 22.45 -4.49 -8.32
N GLU A 193 22.57 -4.33 -7.01
CA GLU A 193 23.59 -3.49 -6.36
C GLU A 193 24.91 -4.25 -6.12
N ASP A 194 24.87 -5.57 -5.99
CA ASP A 194 26.05 -6.43 -5.79
C ASP A 194 26.75 -6.84 -7.11
N GLY A 195 26.22 -6.43 -8.26
CA GLY A 195 26.67 -6.83 -9.61
C GLY A 195 27.44 -5.77 -10.41
N ASP A 196 27.66 -4.58 -9.84
CA ASP A 196 28.51 -3.48 -10.35
C ASP A 196 29.83 -3.41 -9.55
#